data_AF-A0A951QHM9-F1
#
_entry.id   AF-A0A951QHM9-F1
#
_cell.length_a   1.000
_cell.length_b   1.000
_cell.length_c   1.000
_cell.angle_alpha   90.00
_cell.angle_beta   90.00
_cell.angle_gamma   90.00
#
_symmetry.space_group_name_H-M   'P 1'
#
loop_
_entity.id
_entity.type
_entity.pdbx_description
1 polymer ?
#
loop_
_entity_poly.entity_id
_entity_poly.type
_entity_poly.pdbx_seq_one_letter_code
_entity_poly.pdbx_strand_id
1 'polypeptide(L)'
;MQIKLLHRVTNEYYTINTDNGFADDATINPDYLGDRVEYLTRELETSYGYYGHTINPIETTNIDLAVAVRSLPSFEVLSIDPEPTPSKLPEGSVS
;
A
#
# COMPACT_ATOMS: atom_id res chain seq x y z
N MET A 1 0.81 3.41 -9.45
CA MET A 1 1.22 2.00 -9.26
C MET A 1 -0.03 1.15 -9.07
N GLN A 2 -0.05 -0.07 -9.59
CA GLN A 2 -1.14 -1.02 -9.40
C GLN A 2 -0.67 -2.18 -8.52
N ILE A 3 -1.43 -2.49 -7.47
CA ILE A 3 -1.21 -3.65 -6.60
C ILE A 3 -2.41 -4.58 -6.72
N LYS A 4 -2.18 -5.86 -7.03
CA LYS A 4 -3.23 -6.90 -7.05
C LYS A 4 -3.08 -7.79 -5.83
N LEU A 5 -4.19 -8.00 -5.12
CA LEU A 5 -4.25 -8.79 -3.89
C LEU A 5 -5.32 -9.87 -3.99
N LEU A 6 -5.08 -10.97 -3.29
CA LEU A 6 -6.06 -12.01 -3.01
C LEU A 6 -6.30 -12.05 -1.50
N HIS A 7 -7.54 -11.91 -1.06
CA HIS A 7 -7.89 -12.14 0.34
C HIS A 7 -7.92 -13.65 0.63
N ARG A 8 -7.11 -14.10 1.58
CA ARG A 8 -6.83 -15.53 1.81
C ARG A 8 -8.05 -16.34 2.28
N VAL A 9 -8.99 -15.70 2.98
CA VAL A 9 -10.16 -16.40 3.55
C VAL A 9 -11.32 -16.43 2.55
N THR A 10 -11.58 -15.31 1.87
CA THR A 10 -12.74 -15.20 0.96
C THR A 10 -12.39 -15.56 -0.49
N ASN A 11 -11.11 -15.68 -0.83
CA ASN A 11 -10.60 -15.84 -2.21
C ASN A 11 -11.03 -14.71 -3.15
N GLU A 12 -11.19 -13.51 -2.61
CA GLU A 12 -11.63 -12.33 -3.36
C GLU A 12 -10.43 -11.50 -3.80
N TYR A 13 -10.55 -10.91 -4.99
CA TYR A 13 -9.50 -10.11 -5.59
C TYR A 13 -9.71 -8.62 -5.32
N TYR A 14 -8.62 -7.93 -5.01
CA TYR A 14 -8.58 -6.49 -4.82
C TYR A 14 -7.51 -5.92 -5.74
N THR A 15 -7.79 -4.75 -6.34
CA THR A 15 -6.81 -4.01 -7.12
C THR A 15 -6.68 -2.63 -6.49
N ILE A 16 -5.53 -2.29 -5.93
CA ILE A 16 -5.24 -0.93 -5.47
C ILE A 16 -4.57 -0.21 -6.64
N ASN A 17 -5.21 0.83 -7.16
CA ASN A 17 -4.58 1.75 -8.09
C ASN A 17 -4.17 3.00 -7.32
N THR A 18 -2.87 3.32 -7.36
CA THR A 18 -2.34 4.63 -7.00
C THR A 18 -2.03 5.38 -8.28
N ASP A 19 -2.43 6.64 -8.36
CA ASP A 19 -1.91 7.54 -9.38
C ASP A 19 -0.55 8.10 -8.95
N ASN A 20 0.13 8.77 -9.88
CA ASN A 20 1.18 9.77 -9.63
C ASN A 20 2.65 9.38 -9.88
N GLY A 21 3.26 10.15 -10.77
CA GLY A 21 4.70 10.40 -10.84
C GLY A 21 5.21 11.41 -9.79
N PHE A 22 4.45 11.74 -8.75
CA PHE A 22 4.90 12.58 -7.63
C PHE A 22 4.28 12.13 -6.31
N ALA A 23 5.08 12.24 -5.24
CA ALA A 23 4.65 12.05 -3.85
C ALA A 23 3.51 13.03 -3.48
N ASP A 24 2.67 12.61 -2.54
CA ASP A 24 1.66 13.41 -1.80
C ASP A 24 0.19 13.43 -2.27
N ASP A 25 -0.29 12.45 -3.05
CA ASP A 25 -1.76 12.21 -3.08
C ASP A 25 -2.09 10.80 -3.58
N ALA A 26 -1.88 9.79 -2.73
CA ALA A 26 -2.27 8.43 -3.06
C ALA A 26 -3.76 8.24 -2.76
N THR A 27 -4.63 8.71 -3.66
CA THR A 27 -6.02 8.24 -3.63
C THR A 27 -6.01 6.75 -3.93
N ILE A 28 -6.22 5.91 -2.92
CA ILE A 28 -6.50 4.49 -3.14
C ILE A 28 -7.82 4.43 -3.88
N ASN A 29 -7.76 4.10 -5.16
CA ASN A 29 -8.95 3.82 -5.94
C ASN A 29 -9.03 2.31 -6.17
N PRO A 30 -9.60 1.56 -5.21
CA PRO A 30 -9.83 0.15 -5.42
C PRO A 30 -10.95 0.01 -6.45
N ASP A 31 -10.64 -0.53 -7.63
CA ASP A 31 -11.67 -0.87 -8.60
C ASP A 31 -12.59 -1.95 -7.97
N TYR A 32 -13.80 -1.55 -7.52
CA TYR A 32 -14.93 -2.33 -6.93
C TYR A 32 -14.74 -2.86 -5.47
N LEU A 33 -15.66 -2.88 -4.48
CA LEU A 33 -17.07 -2.50 -4.20
C LEU A 33 -17.25 -2.26 -2.67
N GLY A 34 -17.76 -1.09 -2.24
CA GLY A 34 -18.43 -0.91 -0.93
C GLY A 34 -17.63 -1.26 0.34
N ASP A 35 -18.30 -1.85 1.34
CA ASP A 35 -17.80 -2.19 2.71
C ASP A 35 -16.44 -2.93 2.77
N ARG A 36 -16.00 -3.50 1.65
CA ARG A 36 -14.75 -4.26 1.53
C ARG A 36 -13.52 -3.38 1.44
N VAL A 37 -13.69 -2.16 0.93
CA VAL A 37 -12.67 -1.12 0.95
C VAL A 37 -12.38 -0.72 2.38
N GLU A 38 -13.41 -0.58 3.21
CA GLU A 38 -13.26 -0.23 4.63
C GLU A 38 -12.43 -1.26 5.38
N TYR A 39 -12.64 -2.56 5.12
CA TYR A 39 -11.84 -3.62 5.75
C TYR A 39 -10.35 -3.53 5.38
N LEU A 40 -10.05 -3.40 4.08
CA LEU A 40 -8.68 -3.25 3.59
C LEU A 40 -8.03 -1.97 4.14
N THR A 41 -8.74 -0.84 4.10
CA THR A 41 -8.28 0.44 4.66
C THR A 41 -7.97 0.31 6.14
N ARG A 42 -8.85 -0.32 6.92
CA ARG A 42 -8.65 -0.51 8.36
C ARG A 42 -7.45 -1.39 8.67
N GLU A 43 -7.23 -2.46 7.92
CA GLU A 43 -6.01 -3.26 8.08
C GLU A 43 -4.76 -2.45 7.74
N LEU A 44 -4.80 -1.66 6.66
CA LEU A 44 -3.70 -0.79 6.26
C LEU A 44 -3.38 0.29 7.30
N GLU A 45 -4.38 0.94 7.89
CA GLU A 45 -4.20 1.93 8.97
C GLU A 45 -3.50 1.34 10.21
N THR A 46 -3.67 0.03 10.45
CA THR A 46 -2.99 -0.67 11.56
C THR A 46 -1.64 -1.27 11.17
N SER A 47 -1.24 -1.15 9.91
CA SER A 47 0.02 -1.68 9.37
C SER A 47 1.13 -0.64 9.38
N TYR A 48 2.36 -1.10 9.16
CA TYR A 48 3.56 -0.26 9.18
C TYR A 48 4.16 -0.13 7.78
N GLY A 49 4.56 1.09 7.42
CA GLY A 49 5.27 1.42 6.18
C GLY A 49 6.75 1.02 6.22
N TYR A 50 7.49 1.36 5.17
CA TYR A 50 8.89 0.98 4.98
C TYR A 50 9.79 1.47 6.12
N TYR A 51 9.50 2.65 6.68
CA TYR A 51 10.26 3.24 7.78
C TYR A 51 9.68 2.95 9.18
N GLY A 52 8.75 1.99 9.31
CA GLY A 52 8.22 1.56 10.61
C GLY A 52 7.23 2.53 11.26
N HIS A 53 6.65 3.46 10.50
CA HIS A 53 5.54 4.31 10.93
C HIS A 53 4.20 3.72 10.47
N THR A 54 3.12 4.02 11.19
CA THR A 54 1.75 3.69 10.75
C THR A 54 1.44 4.43 9.46
N ILE A 55 0.86 3.76 8.47
CA ILE A 55 0.52 4.43 7.21
C ILE A 55 -0.87 5.08 7.29
N ASN A 56 -1.01 6.28 6.72
CA ASN A 56 -2.31 6.79 6.31
C ASN A 56 -2.54 6.30 4.86
N PRO A 57 -3.49 5.40 4.60
CA PRO A 57 -3.68 4.83 3.27
C PRO A 57 -3.92 5.89 2.18
N ILE A 58 -4.40 7.08 2.53
CA ILE A 58 -4.66 8.21 1.62
C ILE A 58 -3.40 9.07 1.37
N GLU A 59 -2.53 9.18 2.37
CA GLU A 59 -1.38 10.11 2.38
C GLU A 59 -0.05 9.34 2.53
N THR A 60 0.06 8.16 1.90
CA THR A 60 1.26 7.33 1.99
C THR A 60 1.98 7.23 0.65
N THR A 61 3.29 6.96 0.70
CA THR A 61 4.09 6.77 -0.50
C THR A 61 3.84 5.38 -1.11
N ASN A 62 4.12 5.22 -2.41
CA ASN A 62 4.00 3.91 -3.06
C ASN A 62 4.89 2.83 -2.40
N ILE A 63 6.05 3.21 -1.85
CA ILE A 63 6.92 2.25 -1.15
C ILE A 63 6.36 1.86 0.21
N ASP A 64 5.87 2.82 0.99
CA ASP A 64 5.25 2.54 2.29
C ASP A 64 3.98 1.70 2.11
N LEU A 65 3.15 2.02 1.11
CA LEU A 65 1.97 1.22 0.76
C LEU A 65 2.34 -0.21 0.36
N ALA A 66 3.34 -0.39 -0.51
CA ALA A 66 3.77 -1.73 -0.94
C ALA A 66 4.28 -2.58 0.23
N VAL A 67 5.01 -1.97 1.18
CA VAL A 67 5.49 -2.66 2.38
C VAL A 67 4.34 -3.01 3.32
N ALA A 68 3.48 -2.04 3.60
CA ALA A 68 2.29 -2.22 4.42
C ALA A 68 1.43 -3.37 3.90
N VAL A 69 1.10 -3.35 2.62
CA VAL A 69 0.29 -4.39 1.97
C VAL A 69 0.95 -5.78 2.03
N ARG A 70 2.28 -5.86 1.86
CA ARG A 70 3.04 -7.12 2.03
C ARG A 70 3.01 -7.67 3.45
N SER A 71 2.84 -6.80 4.44
CA SER A 71 2.79 -7.17 5.85
C SER A 71 1.41 -7.66 6.31
N LEU A 72 0.36 -7.46 5.50
CA LEU A 72 -0.99 -7.83 5.87
C LEU A 72 -1.18 -9.35 5.84
N PRO A 73 -1.52 -10.00 6.97
CA PRO A 73 -1.64 -11.46 7.03
C PRO A 73 -2.86 -11.98 6.27
N SER A 74 -3.92 -11.16 6.16
CA SER A 74 -5.19 -11.54 5.52
C SER A 74 -5.11 -11.56 3.99
N PHE A 75 -4.06 -10.97 3.43
CA PHE A 75 -3.90 -10.80 1.99
C PHE A 75 -2.67 -11.53 1.45
N GLU A 76 -2.76 -11.93 0.19
CA GLU A 76 -1.65 -12.40 -0.61
C GLU A 76 -1.41 -11.40 -1.73
N VAL A 77 -0.17 -10.95 -1.87
CA VAL A 77 0.22 -10.03 -2.93
C VAL A 77 0.49 -10.81 -4.21
N LEU A 78 -0.36 -10.60 -5.22
CA LEU A 78 -0.25 -11.25 -6.52
C LEU A 78 0.73 -10.51 -7.43
N SER A 79 0.67 -9.18 -7.45
CA SER A 79 1.57 -8.34 -8.25
C SER A 79 1.63 -6.90 -7.75
N ILE A 80 2.76 -6.24 -7.96
CA ILE A 80 2.94 -4.79 -7.79
C ILE A 80 3.60 -4.25 -9.07
N ASP A 81 2.99 -3.28 -9.74
CA ASP A 81 3.46 -2.74 -11.03
C ASP A 81 3.25 -1.21 -11.16
N PRO A 82 4.33 -0.41 -11.33
CA PRO A 82 5.72 -0.80 -11.22
C PRO A 82 6.09 -1.13 -9.77
N GLU A 83 7.07 -2.00 -9.58
CA GLU A 83 7.65 -2.26 -8.26
C GLU A 83 8.33 -0.98 -7.74
N PRO A 84 7.94 -0.46 -6.55
CA PRO A 84 8.52 0.76 -6.03
C PRO A 84 9.97 0.52 -5.62
N THR A 85 10.90 1.23 -6.25
CA THR A 85 12.29 1.25 -5.82
C THR A 85 12.48 2.15 -4.60
N PRO A 86 13.19 1.69 -3.55
CA PRO A 86 13.61 2.58 -2.48
C PRO A 86 14.46 3.71 -3.05
N SER A 87 13.96 4.94 -2.93
CA SER A 87 14.85 6.10 -2.98
C SER A 87 15.79 5.95 -1.80
N LYS A 88 17.11 5.97 -2.05
CA LYS A 88 18.11 6.00 -0.98
C LYS A 88 17.68 7.09 0.02
N LEU A 89 17.70 6.77 1.31
CA LEU A 89 17.67 7.80 2.34
C LEU A 89 18.73 8.84 1.94
N PRO A 90 18.42 10.15 1.97
CA PRO A 90 19.41 11.17 1.64
C PRO A 90 20.66 10.92 2.49
N GLU A 91 21.83 10.84 1.83
CA GLU A 91 23.10 10.70 2.52
C GLU A 91 23.33 11.98 3.37
N GLY A 92 23.23 11.85 4.70
CA GLY A 92 23.48 12.92 5.69
C GLY A 92 22.19 13.46 6.33
N SER A 93 22.08 13.66 7.64
CA SER A 93 23.09 14.24 8.52
C SER A 93 22.97 13.71 9.95
N VAL A 94 23.94 12.89 10.37
CA VAL A 94 24.38 12.87 11.77
C VAL A 94 25.76 13.52 11.78
N SER A 95 25.81 14.77 12.22
CA SER A 95 27.02 15.47 12.67
C SER A 95 26.89 15.68 14.17
#